data_AF-A0A0K1H0L8-F1
#
_entry.id   AF-A0A0K1H0L8-F1
#
_cell.length_a   1.000
_cell.length_b   1.000
_cell.length_c   1.000
_cell.angle_alpha   90.00
_cell.angle_beta   90.00
_cell.angle_gamma   90.00
#
_symmetry.space_group_name_H-M   'P 1'
#
loop_
_entity.id
_entity.type
_entity.pdbx_description
1 polymer ?
#
loop_
_entity_poly.entity_id
_entity_poly.type
_entity_poly.pdbx_seq_one_letter_code
_entity_poly.pdbx_strand_id
1 'polypeptide(L)'
;MPTLPRIDYRIEKYQLTEASETPKIAAQWQQVINTCQQQKAGSTERLQIAMQTVDYVTSFELPFRLMLIRAPQLIDKLREDGGIFSKSAKINGNKRCVVYSRRADFSAPEDFQYRRTYKVFRTGAEGGTTSSYTSITQQSDVPRERLRLALSSGLLVTALDAMLFFGVQRIASDVAIFRKQGMRVTLLHVSAFDSMTQSVRDIPAYRADIFPIEQ
;
A
#
# COMPACT_ATOMS: atom_id res chain seq x y z
N MET A 1 7.00 -25.04 11.70
CA MET A 1 5.65 -24.44 11.67
C MET A 1 5.10 -24.58 10.26
N PRO A 2 3.83 -24.93 10.04
CA PRO A 2 3.26 -24.98 8.70
C PRO A 2 3.34 -23.57 8.08
N THR A 3 3.91 -23.49 6.89
CA THR A 3 3.98 -22.25 6.11
C THR A 3 2.58 -21.91 5.62
N LEU A 4 2.11 -20.70 5.95
CA LEU A 4 0.81 -20.22 5.47
C LEU A 4 0.78 -20.26 3.92
N PRO A 5 -0.35 -20.67 3.31
CA PRO A 5 -0.50 -20.66 1.85
C PRO A 5 -0.24 -19.26 1.29
N ARG A 6 0.43 -19.20 0.14
CA ARG A 6 0.69 -17.94 -0.57
C ARG A 6 -0.63 -17.23 -0.91
N ILE A 7 -0.63 -15.91 -0.81
CA ILE A 7 -1.74 -15.06 -1.24
C ILE A 7 -1.38 -14.41 -2.57
N ASP A 8 -2.27 -14.50 -3.55
CA ASP A 8 -2.07 -13.91 -4.88
C ASP A 8 -3.03 -12.73 -5.10
N TYR A 9 -2.45 -11.59 -5.47
CA TYR A 9 -3.16 -10.37 -5.86
C TYR A 9 -3.10 -10.18 -7.36
N ARG A 10 -4.22 -10.41 -8.06
CA ARG A 10 -4.35 -10.04 -9.48
C ARG A 10 -5.02 -8.68 -9.58
N ILE A 11 -4.29 -7.71 -10.12
CA ILE A 11 -4.64 -6.31 -10.18
C ILE A 11 -4.89 -5.95 -11.66
N GLU A 12 -6.16 -5.81 -12.06
CA GLU A 12 -6.55 -5.68 -13.49
C GLU A 12 -6.78 -4.24 -13.95
N LYS A 13 -7.42 -3.42 -13.12
CA LYS A 13 -7.67 -2.00 -13.44
C LYS A 13 -7.07 -1.18 -12.33
N TYR A 14 -5.77 -0.88 -12.38
CA TYR A 14 -5.14 -0.06 -11.35
C TYR A 14 -4.68 1.25 -11.95
N GLN A 15 -5.45 2.30 -11.68
CA GLN A 15 -5.12 3.64 -12.11
C GLN A 15 -5.20 4.56 -10.90
N LEU A 16 -4.02 5.03 -10.46
CA LEU A 16 -3.91 6.23 -9.69
C LEU A 16 -3.69 7.37 -10.68
N THR A 17 -4.69 8.21 -10.86
CA THR A 17 -4.62 9.35 -11.77
C THR A 17 -4.49 10.62 -10.95
N GLU A 18 -3.47 11.42 -11.22
CA GLU A 18 -3.39 12.80 -10.77
C GLU A 18 -4.02 13.69 -11.85
N ALA A 19 -4.88 14.64 -11.46
CA ALA A 19 -5.71 15.39 -12.41
C ALA A 19 -4.89 16.29 -13.34
N SER A 20 -3.71 16.73 -12.90
CA SER A 20 -2.77 17.55 -13.66
C SER A 20 -1.53 16.75 -14.10
N GLU A 21 -1.63 15.42 -14.18
CA GLU A 21 -0.50 14.58 -14.58
C GLU A 21 -0.07 14.92 -16.01
N THR A 22 1.17 15.39 -16.15
CA THR A 22 1.70 15.70 -17.48
C THR A 22 2.05 14.41 -18.23
N PRO A 23 2.02 14.41 -19.57
CA PRO A 23 2.45 13.25 -20.37
C PRO A 23 3.87 12.77 -20.03
N LYS A 24 4.76 13.70 -19.64
CA LYS A 24 6.11 13.40 -19.19
C LYS A 24 6.12 12.56 -17.91
N ILE A 25 5.40 13.01 -16.87
CA ILE A 25 5.33 12.29 -15.59
C ILE A 25 4.67 10.92 -15.78
N ALA A 26 3.61 10.84 -16.60
CA ALA A 26 2.97 9.57 -16.94
C ALA A 26 3.96 8.60 -17.61
N ALA A 27 4.75 9.07 -18.57
CA ALA A 27 5.78 8.26 -19.24
C ALA A 27 6.88 7.80 -18.28
N GLN A 28 7.33 8.68 -17.37
CA GLN A 28 8.31 8.31 -16.34
C GLN A 28 7.78 7.21 -15.42
N TRP A 29 6.52 7.30 -14.98
CA TRP A 29 5.91 6.24 -14.17
C TRP A 29 5.77 4.92 -14.93
N GLN A 30 5.43 4.96 -16.22
CA GLN A 30 5.40 3.75 -17.04
C GLN A 30 6.78 3.11 -17.14
N GLN A 31 7.83 3.91 -17.33
CA GLN A 31 9.21 3.44 -17.32
C GLN A 31 9.56 2.78 -15.98
N VAL A 32 9.22 3.41 -14.85
CA VAL A 32 9.44 2.82 -13.52
C VAL A 32 8.82 1.43 -13.40
N ILE A 33 7.55 1.27 -13.77
CA ILE A 33 6.87 -0.03 -13.68
C ILE A 33 7.55 -1.08 -14.56
N ASN A 34 7.89 -0.72 -15.81
CA ASN A 34 8.56 -1.63 -16.74
C ASN A 34 9.92 -2.07 -16.18
N THR A 35 10.73 -1.15 -15.67
CA THR A 35 12.04 -1.45 -15.07
C THR A 35 11.89 -2.32 -13.82
N CYS A 36 10.91 -2.02 -12.96
CA CYS A 36 10.64 -2.82 -11.76
C CYS A 36 10.28 -4.26 -12.10
N GLN A 37 9.44 -4.49 -13.11
CA GLN A 37 9.08 -5.82 -13.59
C GLN A 37 10.27 -6.54 -14.21
N GLN A 38 11.02 -5.87 -15.10
CA GLN A 38 12.19 -6.45 -15.76
C GLN A 38 13.25 -6.92 -14.75
N GLN A 39 13.49 -6.13 -13.70
CA GLN A 39 14.49 -6.43 -12.68
C GLN A 39 13.95 -7.29 -11.53
N LYS A 40 12.64 -7.61 -11.52
CA LYS A 40 11.95 -8.24 -10.38
C LYS A 40 12.25 -7.51 -9.05
N ALA A 41 12.20 -6.18 -9.11
CA ALA A 41 12.66 -5.29 -8.06
C ALA A 41 11.91 -5.50 -6.73
N GLY A 42 12.67 -5.60 -5.63
CA GLY A 42 12.15 -5.60 -4.28
C GLY A 42 11.59 -4.23 -3.86
N SER A 43 11.14 -4.10 -2.61
CA SER A 43 10.49 -2.85 -2.15
C SER A 43 11.43 -1.65 -2.14
N THR A 44 12.70 -1.86 -1.75
CA THR A 44 13.71 -0.80 -1.69
C THR A 44 14.12 -0.37 -3.09
N GLU A 45 14.36 -1.36 -3.95
CA GLU A 45 14.79 -1.18 -5.34
C GLU A 45 13.70 -0.46 -6.15
N ARG A 46 12.42 -0.82 -5.94
CA ARG A 46 11.29 -0.11 -6.55
C ARG A 46 11.26 1.38 -6.20
N LEU A 47 11.50 1.73 -4.93
CA LEU A 47 11.58 3.12 -4.52
C LEU A 47 12.80 3.82 -5.16
N GLN A 48 13.96 3.17 -5.19
CA GLN A 48 15.16 3.70 -5.82
C GLN A 48 14.96 4.00 -7.31
N ILE A 49 14.38 3.06 -8.06
CA ILE A 49 14.06 3.22 -9.49
C ILE A 49 13.14 4.43 -9.68
N ALA A 50 12.09 4.56 -8.87
CA ALA A 50 11.17 5.69 -8.94
C ALA A 50 11.87 7.03 -8.66
N MET A 51 12.68 7.09 -7.60
CA MET A 51 13.43 8.29 -7.23
C MET A 51 14.48 8.69 -8.27
N GLN A 52 15.00 7.74 -9.05
CA GLN A 52 15.96 8.00 -10.14
C GLN A 52 15.30 8.41 -11.45
N THR A 53 14.04 8.01 -11.67
CA THR A 53 13.37 8.11 -12.97
C THR A 53 12.34 9.24 -13.02
N VAL A 54 11.58 9.42 -11.94
CA VAL A 54 10.49 10.41 -11.89
C VAL A 54 11.04 11.72 -11.34
N ASP A 55 10.67 12.85 -11.97
CA ASP A 55 11.12 14.18 -11.56
C ASP A 55 10.82 14.47 -10.08
N TYR A 56 9.67 13.98 -9.60
CA TYR A 56 9.27 13.99 -8.20
C TYR A 56 8.26 12.88 -7.90
N VAL A 57 8.15 12.48 -6.63
CA VAL A 57 7.15 11.51 -6.18
C VAL A 57 6.44 12.00 -4.92
N THR A 58 5.17 11.69 -4.75
CA THR A 58 4.45 12.02 -3.51
C THR A 58 4.42 10.86 -2.52
N SER A 59 4.45 11.17 -1.21
CA SER A 59 4.30 10.18 -0.14
C SER A 59 3.00 9.38 -0.24
N PHE A 60 2.00 9.93 -0.93
CA PHE A 60 0.70 9.30 -1.12
C PHE A 60 0.68 8.32 -2.29
N GLU A 61 1.33 8.63 -3.41
CA GLU A 61 1.29 7.76 -4.58
C GLU A 61 2.22 6.56 -4.46
N LEU A 62 3.30 6.65 -3.67
CA LEU A 62 4.28 5.57 -3.52
C LEU A 62 3.69 4.22 -3.08
N PRO A 63 2.85 4.14 -2.02
CA PRO A 63 2.18 2.88 -1.65
C PRO A 63 1.35 2.29 -2.80
N PHE A 64 0.78 3.18 -3.61
CA PHE A 64 -0.20 2.85 -4.63
C PHE A 64 0.45 2.44 -5.95
N ARG A 65 1.30 3.27 -6.54
CA ARG A 65 1.97 2.95 -7.80
C ARG A 65 2.94 1.79 -7.70
N LEU A 66 3.53 1.57 -6.52
CA LEU A 66 4.64 0.62 -6.35
C LEU A 66 4.34 -0.52 -5.36
N MET A 67 3.12 -0.61 -4.83
CA MET A 67 2.73 -1.59 -3.80
C MET A 67 3.62 -1.54 -2.54
N LEU A 68 4.05 -0.34 -2.13
CA LEU A 68 4.95 -0.14 -0.98
C LEU A 68 4.19 -0.05 0.34
N ILE A 69 4.12 -1.17 1.06
CA ILE A 69 3.43 -1.28 2.37
C ILE A 69 4.14 -0.57 3.54
N ARG A 70 5.37 -0.08 3.33
CA ARG A 70 6.20 0.64 4.32
C ARG A 70 6.91 1.86 3.69
N ALA A 71 6.21 2.58 2.82
CA ALA A 71 6.79 3.70 2.07
C ALA A 71 7.50 4.75 2.95
N PRO A 72 6.97 5.19 4.11
CA PRO A 72 7.67 6.13 4.98
C PRO A 72 9.04 5.59 5.45
N GLN A 73 9.09 4.36 5.92
CA GLN A 73 10.34 3.74 6.41
C GLN A 73 11.36 3.55 5.28
N LEU A 74 10.90 3.23 4.07
CA LEU A 74 11.77 3.11 2.90
C LEU A 74 12.37 4.46 2.49
N ILE A 75 11.58 5.55 2.58
CA ILE A 75 12.06 6.91 2.32
C ILE A 75 13.09 7.33 3.37
N ASP A 76 12.82 7.07 4.65
CA ASP A 76 13.74 7.41 5.73
C ASP A 76 15.09 6.71 5.53
N LYS A 77 15.07 5.42 5.21
CA LYS A 77 16.28 4.67 4.86
C LYS A 77 17.02 5.27 3.65
N LEU A 78 16.30 5.64 2.59
CA LEU A 78 16.94 6.22 1.41
C LEU A 78 17.48 7.64 1.64
N ARG A 79 16.96 8.36 2.65
CA ARG A 79 17.50 9.67 3.07
C ARG A 79 18.83 9.53 3.80
N GLU A 80 19.05 8.45 4.55
CA GLU A 80 20.35 8.16 5.20
C GLU A 80 21.48 8.07 4.17
N ASP A 81 21.18 7.53 2.98
CA ASP A 81 22.10 7.44 1.85
C ASP A 81 22.33 8.79 1.12
N GLY A 82 21.66 9.86 1.57
CA GLY A 82 21.79 11.22 1.05
C GLY A 82 21.07 11.50 -0.27
N GLY A 83 20.89 12.80 -0.56
CA GLY A 83 20.45 13.27 -1.87
C GLY A 83 18.95 13.14 -2.15
N ILE A 84 18.09 13.15 -1.13
CA ILE A 84 16.63 13.32 -1.29
C ILE A 84 16.21 14.67 -0.72
N PHE A 85 15.65 15.50 -1.58
CA PHE A 85 15.03 16.76 -1.22
C PHE A 85 13.53 16.56 -1.05
N SER A 86 12.91 17.38 -0.20
CA SER A 86 11.48 17.27 0.05
C SER A 86 10.82 18.61 0.31
N LYS A 87 9.55 18.72 -0.06
CA LYS A 87 8.68 19.84 0.29
C LYS A 87 7.30 19.35 0.70
N SER A 88 6.59 20.19 1.46
CA SER A 88 5.20 19.90 1.83
C SER A 88 4.26 20.23 0.68
N ALA A 89 3.21 19.43 0.52
CA ALA A 89 2.12 19.70 -0.42
C ALA A 89 0.77 19.23 0.17
N LYS A 90 -0.30 19.48 -0.59
CA LYS A 90 -1.66 19.07 -0.26
C LYS A 90 -2.16 18.01 -1.23
N ILE A 91 -3.12 17.22 -0.78
CA ILE A 91 -3.84 16.24 -1.56
C ILE A 91 -5.32 16.43 -1.35
N ASN A 92 -6.06 16.47 -2.45
CA ASN A 92 -7.51 16.55 -2.46
C ASN A 92 -8.01 17.68 -1.52
N GLY A 93 -7.35 18.83 -1.59
CA GLY A 93 -7.72 20.08 -0.91
C GLY A 93 -7.13 20.27 0.49
N ASN A 94 -7.05 19.23 1.34
CA ASN A 94 -6.68 19.42 2.76
C ASN A 94 -5.75 18.37 3.38
N LYS A 95 -5.48 17.26 2.70
CA LYS A 95 -4.60 16.21 3.26
C LYS A 95 -3.15 16.60 3.03
N ARG A 96 -2.38 16.75 4.10
CA ARG A 96 -0.94 17.00 4.00
C ARG A 96 -0.23 15.79 3.38
N CYS A 97 0.68 16.05 2.46
CA CYS A 97 1.61 15.07 1.93
C CYS A 97 3.01 15.67 1.81
N VAL A 98 3.99 14.81 1.52
CA VAL A 98 5.36 15.22 1.24
C VAL A 98 5.68 14.84 -0.19
N VAL A 99 6.29 15.76 -0.93
CA VAL A 99 6.84 15.52 -2.26
C VAL A 99 8.35 15.33 -2.12
N TYR A 100 8.89 14.31 -2.76
CA TYR A 100 10.30 13.95 -2.74
C TYR A 100 10.90 14.05 -4.14
N SER A 101 12.17 14.42 -4.24
CA SER A 101 12.96 14.36 -5.48
C SER A 101 14.43 14.12 -5.16
N ARG A 102 15.18 13.59 -6.14
CA ARG A 102 16.65 13.57 -6.10
C ARG A 102 17.27 14.93 -6.45
N ARG A 103 16.50 15.85 -7.04
CA ARG A 103 16.96 17.19 -7.43
C ARG A 103 16.61 18.22 -6.36
N ALA A 104 17.54 19.13 -6.06
CA ALA A 104 17.31 20.19 -5.07
C ALA A 104 16.32 21.25 -5.57
N ASP A 105 16.38 21.55 -6.86
CA ASP A 105 15.66 22.61 -7.56
C ASP A 105 14.36 22.11 -8.23
N PHE A 106 13.80 21.00 -7.74
CA PHE A 106 12.67 20.35 -8.40
C PHE A 106 11.38 21.18 -8.35
N SER A 107 10.73 21.33 -9.51
CA SER A 107 9.39 21.89 -9.62
C SER A 107 8.34 20.77 -9.53
N ALA A 108 7.35 20.99 -8.67
CA ALA A 108 6.22 20.07 -8.49
C ALA A 108 5.01 20.87 -7.98
N PRO A 109 3.78 20.43 -8.26
CA PRO A 109 2.57 21.06 -7.73
C PRO A 109 2.56 21.18 -6.20
N GLU A 110 1.88 22.20 -5.69
CA GLU A 110 1.63 22.37 -4.25
C GLU A 110 0.35 21.67 -3.77
N ASP A 111 -0.56 21.37 -4.70
CA ASP A 111 -1.78 20.60 -4.46
C ASP A 111 -1.95 19.55 -5.57
N PHE A 112 -2.27 18.33 -5.16
CA PHE A 112 -2.44 17.18 -6.04
C PHE A 112 -3.87 16.67 -5.93
N GLN A 113 -4.48 16.36 -7.07
CA GLN A 113 -5.85 15.86 -7.11
C GLN A 113 -5.85 14.43 -7.61
N TYR A 114 -5.79 13.49 -6.66
CA TYR A 114 -5.72 12.07 -6.96
C TYR A 114 -7.09 11.40 -7.00
N ARG A 115 -7.33 10.64 -8.07
CA ARG A 115 -8.41 9.66 -8.16
C ARG A 115 -7.82 8.26 -8.26
N ARG A 116 -8.52 7.29 -7.68
CA ARG A 116 -8.12 5.88 -7.68
C ARG A 116 -9.23 5.02 -8.24
N THR A 117 -8.87 4.19 -9.20
CA THR A 117 -9.70 3.08 -9.66
C THR A 117 -8.87 1.82 -9.51
N TYR A 118 -9.37 0.85 -8.75
CA TYR A 118 -8.74 -0.45 -8.59
C TYR A 118 -9.76 -1.57 -8.81
N LYS A 119 -9.37 -2.59 -9.58
CA LYS A 119 -10.04 -3.90 -9.62
C LYS A 119 -9.02 -4.94 -9.20
N VAL A 120 -9.20 -5.47 -7.99
CA VAL A 120 -8.27 -6.41 -7.36
C VAL A 120 -8.99 -7.71 -7.11
N PHE A 121 -8.34 -8.81 -7.48
CA PHE A 121 -8.73 -10.16 -7.11
C PHE A 121 -7.71 -10.72 -6.15
N ARG A 122 -8.21 -11.40 -5.12
CA ARG A 122 -7.42 -11.99 -4.06
C ARG A 122 -7.75 -13.48 -3.96
N THR A 123 -6.72 -14.32 -3.98
CA THR A 123 -6.82 -15.78 -3.79
C THR A 123 -5.80 -16.28 -2.78
N GLY A 124 -6.10 -17.37 -2.08
CA GLY A 124 -5.24 -17.97 -1.05
C GLY A 124 -6.09 -18.68 0.02
N ALA A 125 -5.65 -19.86 0.48
CA ALA A 125 -6.52 -20.81 1.18
C ALA A 125 -6.95 -20.40 2.61
N GLU A 126 -6.19 -19.56 3.32
CA GLU A 126 -6.51 -19.17 4.71
C GLU A 126 -7.02 -17.73 4.89
N GLY A 127 -6.99 -16.90 3.84
CA GLY A 127 -7.19 -15.46 4.00
C GLY A 127 -8.54 -14.91 3.56
N GLY A 128 -9.45 -15.73 3.04
CA GLY A 128 -10.68 -15.28 2.38
C GLY A 128 -10.48 -14.87 0.92
N THR A 129 -11.57 -14.78 0.16
CA THR A 129 -11.54 -14.41 -1.28
C THR A 129 -11.84 -12.93 -1.45
N THR A 130 -11.69 -12.40 -2.67
CA THR A 130 -12.12 -11.04 -3.03
C THR A 130 -13.49 -10.66 -2.46
N SER A 131 -14.45 -11.58 -2.49
CA SER A 131 -15.81 -11.36 -2.01
C SER A 131 -15.86 -11.09 -0.51
N SER A 132 -15.06 -11.79 0.29
CA SER A 132 -14.96 -11.58 1.75
C SER A 132 -14.47 -10.17 2.11
N TYR A 133 -13.53 -9.62 1.33
CA TYR A 133 -13.02 -8.26 1.59
C TYR A 133 -13.96 -7.20 1.04
N THR A 134 -14.63 -7.48 -0.08
CA THR A 134 -15.59 -6.56 -0.69
C THR A 134 -16.86 -6.44 0.15
N SER A 135 -17.30 -7.52 0.83
CA SER A 135 -18.46 -7.44 1.73
C SER A 135 -18.17 -6.55 2.96
N ILE A 136 -16.92 -6.46 3.42
CA ILE A 136 -16.53 -5.55 4.51
C ILE A 136 -16.60 -4.08 4.07
N THR A 137 -16.23 -3.76 2.83
CA THR A 137 -16.26 -2.37 2.35
C THR A 137 -17.68 -1.82 2.23
N GLN A 138 -18.68 -2.69 2.09
CA GLN A 138 -20.11 -2.36 2.07
C GLN A 138 -20.68 -2.08 3.47
N GLN A 139 -20.01 -2.49 4.54
CA GLN A 139 -20.50 -2.35 5.92
C GLN A 139 -20.09 -1.03 6.58
N SER A 140 -19.08 -0.34 6.06
CA SER A 140 -18.61 0.92 6.63
C SER A 140 -17.91 1.77 5.57
N ASP A 141 -18.03 3.09 5.69
CA ASP A 141 -17.26 4.04 4.86
C ASP A 141 -15.94 4.48 5.49
N VAL A 142 -15.69 4.12 6.76
CA VAL A 142 -14.51 4.55 7.49
C VAL A 142 -13.39 3.52 7.32
N PRO A 143 -12.22 3.88 6.73
CA PRO A 143 -11.13 2.93 6.46
C PRO A 143 -10.67 2.10 7.67
N ARG A 144 -10.50 2.77 8.83
CA ARG A 144 -10.10 2.10 10.07
C ARG A 144 -11.18 1.11 10.55
N GLU A 145 -12.45 1.46 10.41
CA GLU A 145 -13.54 0.60 10.83
C GLU A 145 -13.68 -0.62 9.94
N ARG A 146 -13.48 -0.48 8.61
CA ARG A 146 -13.36 -1.63 7.70
C ARG A 146 -12.27 -2.61 8.15
N LEU A 147 -11.09 -2.09 8.51
CA LEU A 147 -10.01 -2.93 9.03
C LEU A 147 -10.41 -3.65 10.33
N ARG A 148 -11.06 -2.94 11.26
CA ARG A 148 -11.55 -3.53 12.52
C ARG A 148 -12.55 -4.65 12.24
N LEU A 149 -13.56 -4.40 11.41
CA LEU A 149 -14.58 -5.38 11.01
C LEU A 149 -13.94 -6.61 10.37
N ALA A 150 -13.02 -6.44 9.42
CA ALA A 150 -12.34 -7.55 8.78
C ALA A 150 -11.61 -8.45 9.79
N LEU A 151 -10.87 -7.85 10.71
CA LEU A 151 -10.16 -8.57 11.77
C LEU A 151 -11.16 -9.26 12.73
N SER A 152 -12.24 -8.58 13.13
CA SER A 152 -13.28 -9.14 14.00
C SER A 152 -14.07 -10.28 13.34
N SER A 153 -14.19 -10.28 12.02
CA SER A 153 -14.78 -11.39 11.24
C SER A 153 -13.82 -12.56 10.99
N GLY A 154 -12.61 -12.52 11.58
CA GLY A 154 -11.64 -13.59 11.47
C GLY A 154 -10.79 -13.60 10.21
N LEU A 155 -10.87 -12.54 9.38
CA LEU A 155 -10.04 -12.47 8.18
C LEU A 155 -8.57 -12.28 8.54
N LEU A 156 -7.69 -12.99 7.81
CA LEU A 156 -6.25 -12.75 7.82
C LEU A 156 -5.92 -11.57 6.90
N VAL A 157 -5.71 -10.40 7.49
CA VAL A 157 -5.54 -9.14 6.75
C VAL A 157 -4.06 -8.79 6.59
N THR A 158 -3.58 -8.76 5.35
CA THR A 158 -2.23 -8.24 5.05
C THR A 158 -2.21 -6.72 4.94
N ALA A 159 -1.02 -6.12 4.90
CA ALA A 159 -0.88 -4.70 4.59
C ALA A 159 -1.37 -4.34 3.17
N LEU A 160 -1.30 -5.27 2.21
CA LEU A 160 -1.86 -5.08 0.87
C LEU A 160 -3.39 -5.12 0.91
N ASP A 161 -3.98 -6.03 1.67
CA ASP A 161 -5.44 -6.11 1.85
C ASP A 161 -6.01 -4.79 2.39
N ALA A 162 -5.39 -4.30 3.47
CA ALA A 162 -5.79 -3.05 4.10
C ALA A 162 -5.67 -1.85 3.15
N MET A 163 -4.61 -1.81 2.33
CA MET A 163 -4.42 -0.74 1.35
C MET A 163 -5.37 -0.84 0.16
N LEU A 164 -5.52 -2.04 -0.41
CA LEU A 164 -6.24 -2.28 -1.66
C LEU A 164 -7.75 -2.36 -1.46
N PHE A 165 -8.24 -2.91 -0.36
CA PHE A 165 -9.68 -3.03 -0.10
C PHE A 165 -10.18 -1.94 0.85
N PHE A 166 -9.44 -1.63 1.91
CA PHE A 166 -9.95 -0.77 3.00
C PHE A 166 -9.48 0.68 2.93
N GLY A 167 -8.49 0.99 2.08
CA GLY A 167 -7.91 2.34 1.98
C GLY A 167 -7.01 2.72 3.16
N VAL A 168 -6.53 1.74 3.92
CA VAL A 168 -5.65 1.91 5.07
C VAL A 168 -4.19 1.77 4.65
N GLN A 169 -3.41 2.84 4.76
CA GLN A 169 -1.97 2.83 4.43
C GLN A 169 -1.07 2.41 5.59
N ARG A 170 -1.54 2.55 6.84
CA ARG A 170 -0.73 2.36 8.07
C ARG A 170 -1.37 1.33 8.99
N ILE A 171 -1.56 0.10 8.48
CA ILE A 171 -2.19 -1.00 9.22
C ILE A 171 -1.58 -1.22 10.61
N ALA A 172 -0.25 -1.15 10.74
CA ALA A 172 0.43 -1.35 12.02
C ALA A 172 0.03 -0.30 13.07
N SER A 173 -0.18 0.96 12.66
CA SER A 173 -0.64 2.02 13.54
C SER A 173 -2.08 1.80 14.01
N ASP A 174 -2.97 1.40 13.11
CA ASP A 174 -4.36 1.10 13.47
C ASP A 174 -4.47 -0.16 14.34
N VAL A 175 -3.68 -1.21 14.06
CA VAL A 175 -3.60 -2.42 14.91
C VAL A 175 -3.07 -2.08 16.30
N ALA A 176 -2.08 -1.19 16.43
CA ALA A 176 -1.60 -0.75 17.74
C ALA A 176 -2.70 -0.03 18.54
N ILE A 177 -3.57 0.74 17.88
CA ILE A 177 -4.75 1.36 18.51
C ILE A 177 -5.73 0.28 18.97
N PHE A 178 -6.06 -0.70 18.11
CA PHE A 178 -7.00 -1.77 18.48
C PHE A 178 -6.50 -2.61 19.65
N ARG A 179 -5.20 -2.91 19.71
CA ARG A 179 -4.60 -3.61 20.86
C ARG A 179 -4.73 -2.82 22.16
N LYS A 180 -4.52 -1.50 22.11
CA LYS A 180 -4.77 -0.61 23.26
C LYS A 180 -6.25 -0.60 23.69
N GLN A 181 -7.16 -0.87 22.75
CA GLN A 181 -8.60 -1.00 22.99
C GLN A 181 -9.02 -2.42 23.38
N GLY A 182 -8.08 -3.34 23.64
CA GLY A 182 -8.35 -4.69 24.14
C GLY A 182 -8.46 -5.77 23.06
N MET A 183 -8.35 -5.43 21.78
CA MET A 183 -8.40 -6.43 20.70
C MET A 183 -7.09 -7.23 20.64
N ARG A 184 -7.16 -8.56 20.79
CA ARG A 184 -6.01 -9.44 20.62
C ARG A 184 -5.77 -9.70 19.14
N VAL A 185 -4.68 -9.15 18.62
CA VAL A 185 -4.31 -9.27 17.21
C VAL A 185 -2.88 -9.82 17.12
N THR A 186 -2.73 -10.95 16.44
CA THR A 186 -1.45 -11.63 16.20
C THR A 186 -0.82 -11.15 14.89
N LEU A 187 0.50 -10.92 14.90
CA LEU A 187 1.29 -10.63 13.69
C LEU A 187 1.87 -11.93 13.14
N LEU A 188 1.67 -12.15 11.85
CA LEU A 188 2.15 -13.29 11.07
C LEU A 188 2.88 -12.77 9.83
N HIS A 189 3.56 -13.65 9.12
CA HIS A 189 4.14 -13.37 7.81
C HIS A 189 3.61 -14.36 6.79
N VAL A 190 3.33 -13.86 5.59
CA VAL A 190 2.80 -14.64 4.47
C VAL A 190 3.56 -14.30 3.20
N SER A 191 3.80 -15.32 2.38
CA SER A 191 4.25 -15.10 1.02
C SER A 191 3.10 -14.50 0.21
N ALA A 192 3.37 -13.40 -0.48
CA ALA A 192 2.39 -12.71 -1.30
C ALA A 192 2.95 -12.38 -2.69
N PHE A 193 2.17 -12.69 -3.73
CA PHE A 193 2.44 -12.29 -5.11
C PHE A 193 1.50 -11.15 -5.52
N ASP A 194 1.98 -10.17 -6.28
CA ASP A 194 1.10 -9.25 -7.01
C ASP A 194 1.45 -9.14 -8.49
N SER A 195 0.41 -9.03 -9.33
CA SER A 195 0.56 -8.95 -10.78
C SER A 195 1.07 -7.58 -11.27
N MET A 196 1.06 -6.54 -10.43
CA MET A 196 1.51 -5.20 -10.83
C MET A 196 3.03 -5.12 -10.91
N THR A 197 3.71 -5.70 -9.92
CA THR A 197 5.17 -5.73 -9.84
C THR A 197 5.74 -7.08 -10.27
N GLN A 198 4.87 -8.08 -10.47
CA GLN A 198 5.25 -9.46 -10.81
C GLN A 198 6.27 -10.06 -9.84
N SER A 199 6.17 -9.68 -8.56
CA SER A 199 7.10 -10.08 -7.51
C SER A 199 6.39 -10.91 -6.44
N VAL A 200 7.12 -11.88 -5.87
CA VAL A 200 6.73 -12.60 -4.65
C VAL A 200 7.53 -12.02 -3.50
N ARG A 201 6.86 -11.69 -2.40
CA ARG A 201 7.51 -11.14 -1.20
C ARG A 201 6.85 -11.63 0.07
N ASP A 202 7.64 -11.74 1.12
CA ASP A 202 7.14 -11.94 2.47
C ASP A 202 6.56 -10.62 3.01
N ILE A 203 5.31 -10.65 3.48
CA ILE A 203 4.61 -9.47 4.00
C ILE A 203 3.93 -9.75 5.34
N PRO A 204 3.81 -8.73 6.20
CA PRO A 204 3.08 -8.86 7.44
C PRO A 204 1.58 -9.09 7.19
N ALA A 205 1.02 -10.02 7.97
CA ALA A 205 -0.40 -10.33 8.04
C ALA A 205 -0.88 -10.26 9.49
N TYR A 206 -2.13 -9.87 9.69
CA TYR A 206 -2.73 -9.68 11.00
C TYR A 206 -4.01 -10.50 11.10
N ARG A 207 -4.19 -11.16 12.24
CA ARG A 207 -5.39 -11.93 12.55
C ARG A 207 -5.81 -11.64 13.97
N ALA A 208 -7.10 -11.43 14.19
CA ALA A 208 -7.64 -11.35 15.53
C ALA A 208 -7.77 -12.76 16.13
N ASP A 209 -7.49 -12.90 17.41
CA ASP A 209 -7.83 -14.12 18.13
C ASP A 209 -9.36 -14.08 18.34
N ILE A 210 -10.10 -14.95 17.66
CA ILE A 210 -11.53 -15.09 17.89
C ILE A 210 -11.70 -16.06 19.05
N PHE A 211 -12.08 -15.54 20.22
CA PHE A 211 -12.59 -16.42 21.27
C PHE A 211 -13.96 -16.91 20.82
N PRO A 212 -14.25 -18.22 20.89
CA PRO A 212 -15.63 -18.66 20.78
C PRO A 212 -16.43 -17.93 21.87
N ILE A 213 -17.56 -17.35 21.48
CA ILE A 213 -18.56 -16.93 22.45
C ILE A 213 -18.98 -18.23 23.14
N GLU A 214 -18.65 -18.39 24.43
CA GLU A 214 -19.23 -19.44 25.24
C GLU A 214 -20.75 -19.32 25.12
N GLN A 215 -21.39 -20.33 24.53
CA GLN A 215 -22.84 -20.45 24.46
C GLN A 215 -23.42 -20.77 25.83
#